data_AF-A0A1M6WAF1-F1
#
_entry.id   AF-A0A1M6WAF1-F1
#
_cell.length_a   1.000
_cell.length_b   1.000
_cell.length_c   1.000
_cell.angle_alpha   90.00
_cell.angle_beta   90.00
_cell.angle_gamma   90.00
#
_symmetry.space_group_name_H-M   'P 1'
#
loop_
_entity.id
_entity.type
_entity.pdbx_description
1 polymer ?
#
loop_
_entity_poly.entity_id
_entity_poly.type
_entity_poly.pdbx_seq_one_letter_code
_entity_poly.pdbx_strand_id
1 'polypeptide(L)' 'MDYDSVLAAMLSQPWSNNACRGYVIYAMENCGFSPNDIRRVVTELYEVFDFCSLEEAQQHFEESPY' A
#
# COMPACT_ATOMS: atom_id res chain seq x y z
N MET A 1 21.64 -6.52 22.27
CA MET A 1 21.61 -6.11 20.84
C MET A 1 20.18 -5.67 20.58
N ASP A 2 19.76 -4.57 21.21
CA ASP A 2 18.34 -4.15 21.27
C ASP A 2 18.15 -2.67 21.00
N TYR A 3 19.24 -1.89 20.94
CA TYR A 3 19.16 -0.47 20.65
C TYR A 3 18.77 -0.22 19.19
N ASP A 4 19.25 -1.05 18.25
CA ASP A 4 18.95 -0.90 16.83
C ASP A 4 17.49 -1.23 16.50
N SER A 5 16.85 -2.19 17.17
CA SER A 5 15.46 -2.57 16.88
C SER A 5 14.46 -1.52 17.38
N VAL A 6 14.69 -0.96 18.58
CA VAL A 6 13.85 0.12 19.12
C VAL A 6 14.05 1.41 18.33
N LEU A 7 15.28 1.72 17.94
CA LEU A 7 15.58 2.87 17.08
C LEU A 7 14.96 2.69 15.69
N ALA A 8 15.06 1.50 15.08
CA ALA A 8 14.42 1.19 13.80
C ALA A 8 12.89 1.30 13.86
N ALA A 9 12.26 0.86 14.95
CA ALA A 9 10.82 1.00 15.16
C ALA A 9 10.39 2.46 15.41
N MET A 10 11.24 3.29 16.01
CA MET A 10 10.97 4.73 16.16
C MET A 10 11.17 5.51 14.85
N LEU A 11 12.02 5.00 13.96
CA LEU A 11 12.30 5.59 12.65
C LEU A 11 11.36 5.06 11.55
N SER A 12 10.72 3.90 11.75
CA SER A 12 9.72 3.39 10.83
C SER A 12 8.41 4.16 11.02
N GLN A 13 7.88 4.66 9.91
CA GLN A 13 6.53 5.22 9.94
C GLN A 13 5.53 4.06 10.05
N PRO A 14 4.55 4.14 10.95
CA PRO A 14 3.53 3.10 11.05
C PRO A 14 2.74 3.00 9.74
N TRP A 15 2.31 1.80 9.41
CA TRP A 15 1.48 1.55 8.24
C TRP A 15 0.21 2.43 8.27
N SER A 16 -0.14 2.98 7.10
CA SER A 16 -1.34 3.80 6.91
C SER A 16 -2.00 3.47 5.58
N ASN A 17 -3.21 2.90 5.63
CA ASN A 17 -4.02 2.59 4.46
C ASN A 17 -4.23 3.84 3.58
N ASN A 18 -4.43 5.01 4.20
CA ASN A 18 -4.61 6.26 3.48
C ASN A 18 -3.34 6.72 2.76
N ALA A 19 -2.17 6.53 3.38
CA ALA A 19 -0.90 6.84 2.71
C ALA A 19 -0.67 5.92 1.50
N CYS A 20 -0.96 4.62 1.65
CA CYS A 20 -0.86 3.67 0.54
C CYS A 20 -1.77 4.03 -0.63
N ARG A 21 -3.05 4.39 -0.36
CA ARG A 21 -3.97 4.88 -1.42
C ARG A 21 -3.44 6.14 -2.10
N GLY A 22 -2.86 7.06 -1.34
CA GLY A 22 -2.21 8.26 -1.89
C GLY A 22 -1.07 7.91 -2.85
N TYR A 23 -0.21 6.95 -2.51
CA TYR A 23 0.87 6.49 -3.39
C TYR A 23 0.33 5.88 -4.69
N VAL A 24 -0.72 5.06 -4.61
CA VAL A 24 -1.34 4.47 -5.81
C VAL A 24 -1.95 5.55 -6.71
N ILE A 25 -2.65 6.53 -6.14
CA ILE A 25 -3.18 7.68 -6.90
C ILE A 25 -2.04 8.40 -7.62
N TYR A 26 -0.96 8.76 -6.92
CA TYR A 26 0.20 9.42 -7.52
C TYR A 26 0.81 8.62 -8.68
N ALA A 27 1.00 7.32 -8.49
CA ALA A 27 1.54 6.45 -9.54
C ALA A 27 0.62 6.42 -10.77
N MET A 28 -0.68 6.24 -10.56
CA MET A 28 -1.65 6.17 -11.65
C MET A 28 -1.82 7.50 -12.40
N GLU A 29 -1.81 8.63 -11.69
CA GLU A 29 -1.81 9.96 -12.31
C GLU A 29 -0.56 10.17 -13.18
N ASN A 30 0.61 9.80 -12.66
CA ASN A 30 1.88 9.91 -13.40
C ASN A 30 1.95 8.99 -14.62
N CYS A 31 1.28 7.83 -14.56
CA CYS A 31 1.14 6.92 -15.69
C CYS A 31 0.03 7.35 -16.69
N GLY A 32 -0.70 8.43 -16.40
CA GLY A 32 -1.73 8.97 -17.30
C GLY A 32 -3.03 8.17 -17.33
N PHE A 33 -3.34 7.42 -16.26
CA PHE A 33 -4.62 6.72 -16.16
C PHE A 33 -5.81 7.69 -16.11
N SER A 34 -6.97 7.23 -16.61
CA SER A 34 -8.18 8.06 -16.59
C SER A 34 -8.67 8.28 -15.15
N PRO A 35 -9.31 9.43 -14.84
CA PRO A 35 -9.89 9.65 -13.52
C PRO A 35 -10.90 8.58 -13.08
N ASN A 36 -11.57 7.94 -14.05
CA ASN A 36 -12.51 6.85 -13.77
C ASN A 36 -11.78 5.58 -13.33
N ASP A 37 -10.66 5.23 -13.96
CA ASP A 37 -9.87 4.05 -13.59
C ASP A 37 -9.18 4.25 -12.24
N ILE A 38 -8.67 5.46 -11.98
CA ILE A 38 -8.13 5.81 -10.65
C ILE A 38 -9.20 5.64 -9.57
N ARG A 39 -10.42 6.16 -9.79
CA ARG A 39 -11.52 6.01 -8.84
C ARG A 39 -11.87 4.54 -8.59
N ARG A 40 -11.91 3.71 -9.64
CA ARG A 40 -12.19 2.28 -9.54
C ARG A 40 -11.14 1.57 -8.68
N VAL A 41 -9.86 1.77 -8.98
CA VAL A 41 -8.75 1.14 -8.22
C VAL A 41 -8.73 1.60 -6.76
N VAL A 42 -8.94 2.89 -6.50
CA VAL A 42 -8.97 3.42 -5.12
C VAL A 42 -10.16 2.88 -4.32
N THR A 43 -11.30 2.64 -4.98
CA THR A 43 -12.47 2.03 -4.35
C THR A 43 -12.20 0.56 -4.03
N GLU A 44 -11.59 -0.19 -4.94
CA GLU A 44 -11.21 -1.59 -4.70
C GLU A 44 -10.18 -1.71 -3.57
N LEU A 45 -9.17 -0.82 -3.55
CA LEU A 45 -8.22 -0.70 -2.43
C LEU A 45 -8.89 -0.37 -1.11
N TYR A 46 -10.11 0.18 -1.13
CA TYR A 46 -10.88 0.33 0.10
C TYR A 46 -11.26 -1.01 0.69
N GLU A 47 -11.84 -1.87 -0.14
CA GLU A 47 -12.34 -3.18 0.28
C GLU A 47 -11.18 -4.13 0.59
N VAL A 48 -10.15 -4.19 -0.27
CA VAL A 48 -9.02 -5.11 -0.09
C VAL A 48 -8.30 -4.87 1.23
N PHE A 49 -8.13 -3.63 1.68
CA PHE A 49 -7.46 -3.35 2.95
C PHE A 49 -8.26 -3.76 4.19
N ASP A 50 -9.58 -3.91 4.08
CA ASP A 50 -10.43 -4.35 5.19
C ASP A 50 -10.55 -5.89 5.23
N PHE A 51 -10.38 -6.57 4.09
CA PHE A 51 -10.55 -8.02 3.95
C PHE A 51 -9.25 -8.82 3.79
N CYS A 52 -8.12 -8.18 3.52
CA CYS A 52 -6.83 -8.82 3.30
C CYS A 52 -5.84 -8.40 4.40
N SER A 53 -5.18 -9.39 5.02
CA SER A 53 -4.12 -9.12 5.98
C SER A 53 -2.84 -8.62 5.29
N LEU A 54 -1.95 -7.99 6.07
CA LEU A 54 -0.65 -7.54 5.55
C LEU A 54 0.20 -8.71 5.01
N GLU A 55 0.11 -9.88 5.64
CA GLU A 55 0.84 -11.08 5.22
C GLU A 55 0.32 -11.62 3.88
N GLU A 56 -1.01 -11.72 3.72
CA GLU A 56 -1.63 -12.14 2.46
C GLU A 56 -1.33 -11.17 1.32
N ALA A 57 -1.38 -9.86 1.58
CA ALA A 57 -1.05 -8.85 0.59
C ALA A 57 0.44 -8.92 0.18
N GLN A 58 1.34 -9.15 1.14
CA GLN A 58 2.77 -9.31 0.85
C GLN A 58 3.03 -10.57 0.04
N GLN A 59 2.46 -11.71 0.44
CA GLN A 59 2.59 -12.96 -0.31
C GLN A 59 2.07 -12.80 -1.74
N HIS A 60 0.92 -12.14 -1.92
CA HIS A 60 0.36 -11.88 -3.24
C HIS A 60 1.29 -11.04 -4.12
N PHE A 61 1.97 -10.05 -3.55
CA PHE A 61 2.97 -9.27 -4.27
C PHE A 61 4.21 -10.09 -4.64
N GLU A 62 4.70 -10.94 -3.75
CA GLU A 62 5.87 -11.78 -4.01
C GLU A 62 5.62 -12.85 -5.09
N GLU A 63 4.37 -13.32 -5.20
CA GLU A 63 3.94 -14.29 -6.22
C GLU A 63 3.49 -13.63 -7.54
N SER A 64 3.30 -12.31 -7.53
CA SER A 64 2.83 -11.55 -8.70
C SER A 64 3.90 -11.48 -9.81
N PRO A 65 3.51 -11.56 -11.09
CA PRO A 65 4.41 -11.31 -12.22
C PRO A 65 4.69 -9.81 -12.45
N TYR A 66 4.01 -8.93 -11.71
CA TYR A 66 4.19 -7.48 -11.67
C TYR A 66 4.95 -7.09 -10.40
#